data_AF-A0A7J8H2U8-F1
#
_entry.id   AF-A0A7J8H2U8-F1
#
_cell.length_a   1.000
_cell.length_b   1.000
_cell.length_c   1.000
_cell.angle_alpha   90.00
_cell.angle_beta   90.00
_cell.angle_gamma   90.00
#
_symmetry.space_group_name_H-M   'P 1'
#
loop_
_entity.id
_entity.type
_entity.pdbx_description
1 polymer ?
#
loop_
_entity_poly.entity_id
_entity_poly.type
_entity_poly.pdbx_seq_one_letter_code
_entity_poly.pdbx_strand_id
1 'polypeptide(L)' 'MADGQWHKVALSLSASHLLLHVDCNRIYERVIDPPETNLPPGSNLWLGQRNQKHGLFKANQLKLGEGG' A
#
# COMPACT_ATOMS: atom_id res chain seq x y z
N MET A 1 2.60 13.18 -5.87
CA MET A 1 2.42 11.77 -6.33
C MET A 1 2.46 11.61 -7.85
N ALA A 2 1.78 12.45 -8.65
CA ALA A 2 1.88 12.44 -10.12
C ALA A 2 2.70 13.64 -10.67
N ASP A 3 3.61 14.13 -9.85
CA ASP A 3 4.52 15.27 -10.05
C ASP A 3 5.90 14.86 -10.58
N GLY A 4 6.11 13.56 -10.81
CA GLY A 4 7.38 13.00 -11.30
C GLY A 4 8.43 12.80 -10.21
N GLN A 5 8.09 13.00 -8.93
CA GLN A 5 9.00 12.79 -7.80
C GLN A 5 8.73 11.47 -7.07
N TRP A 6 9.77 10.96 -6.42
CA TRP A 6 9.65 9.79 -5.55
C TRP A 6 9.01 10.19 -4.22
N HIS A 7 8.01 9.41 -3.80
CA HIS A 7 7.35 9.58 -2.52
C HIS A 7 7.39 8.29 -1.70
N LYS A 8 7.49 8.42 -0.37
CA LYS A 8 7.35 7.31 0.56
C LYS A 8 5.89 7.19 0.96
N VAL A 9 5.28 6.02 0.72
CA VAL A 9 3.87 5.76 1.05
C VAL A 9 3.79 4.69 2.12
N ALA A 10 3.01 4.93 3.17
CA ALA A 10 2.67 3.93 4.17
C ALA A 10 1.14 3.83 4.33
N LEU A 11 0.62 2.61 4.19
CA LEU A 11 -0.80 2.30 4.39
C LEU A 11 -0.92 1.40 5.62
N SER A 12 -1.73 1.81 6.58
CA SER A 12 -2.02 1.03 7.78
C SER A 12 -3.50 0.70 7.83
N LEU A 13 -3.82 -0.54 8.16
CA LEU A 13 -5.17 -1.03 8.33
C LEU A 13 -5.26 -1.72 9.69
N SER A 14 -6.16 -1.27 10.55
CA SER A 14 -6.39 -1.85 11.87
C SER A 14 -7.88 -1.89 12.16
N ALA A 15 -8.44 -3.10 12.28
CA ALA A 15 -9.89 -3.30 12.33
C ALA A 15 -10.58 -2.51 11.20
N SER A 16 -11.38 -1.50 11.57
CA SER A 16 -12.10 -0.63 10.65
C SER A 16 -11.36 0.66 10.26
N HIS A 17 -10.14 0.89 10.72
CA HIS A 17 -9.41 2.14 10.50
C HIS A 17 -8.34 1.99 9.42
N LEU A 18 -8.48 2.78 8.36
CA LEU A 18 -7.50 2.92 7.29
C LEU A 18 -6.78 4.27 7.43
N LEU A 19 -5.44 4.23 7.48
CA LEU A 19 -4.57 5.40 7.53
C LEU A 19 -3.60 5.39 6.37
N LEU A 20 -3.48 6.51 5.67
CA LEU A 20 -2.53 6.71 4.59
C LEU A 20 -1.59 7.86 4.93
N HIS A 21 -0.29 7.54 4.86
CA HIS A 21 0.78 8.53 4.96
C HIS A 21 1.52 8.65 3.65
N VAL A 22 1.87 9.88 3.29
CA VAL A 22 2.78 10.21 2.19
C VAL A 22 3.86 11.12 2.74
N ASP A 23 5.12 10.72 2.56
CA ASP A 23 6.30 11.42 3.06
C ASP A 23 6.20 11.74 4.56
N CYS A 24 5.82 10.73 5.34
CA CYS A 24 5.59 10.80 6.79
C CYS A 24 4.41 11.69 7.23
N ASN A 25 3.67 12.31 6.31
CA ASN A 25 2.49 13.10 6.63
C ASN A 25 1.24 12.26 6.51
N ARG A 26 0.37 12.29 7.53
CA ARG A 26 -0.95 11.65 7.47
C ARG A 26 -1.87 12.48 6.57
N ILE A 27 -2.11 11.99 5.36
CA ILE A 27 -2.90 12.73 4.36
C ILE A 27 -4.33 12.23 4.24
N TYR A 28 -4.61 11.02 4.71
CA TYR A 28 -5.95 10.46 4.63
C TYR A 28 -6.22 9.46 5.76
N GLU A 29 -7.43 9.52 6.28
CA GLU A 29 -7.96 8.63 7.30
C GLU A 29 -9.40 8.29 6.94
N ARG A 30 -9.76 7.01 7.04
CA ARG A 30 -11.12 6.56 6.76
C ARG A 30 -11.50 5.39 7.64
N VAL A 31 -12.73 5.43 8.15
CA VAL A 31 -13.41 4.26 8.71
C VAL A 31 -14.01 3.46 7.55
N ILE A 32 -13.73 2.17 7.52
CA ILE A 32 -14.25 1.22 6.54
C ILE A 32 -14.97 0.07 7.25
N ASP A 33 -15.75 -0.69 6.50
CA ASP A 33 -16.26 -1.97 7.00
C ASP A 33 -15.08 -2.88 7.37
N PRO A 34 -15.18 -3.68 8.45
CA PRO A 34 -14.12 -4.58 8.87
C PRO A 34 -13.66 -5.47 7.71
N PRO A 35 -12.37 -5.46 7.36
CA PRO A 35 -11.83 -6.33 6.32
C PRO A 35 -11.84 -7.79 6.80
N GLU A 36 -11.95 -8.72 5.86
CA GLU A 36 -11.77 -10.13 6.16
C GLU A 36 -10.29 -10.40 6.47
N THR A 37 -9.99 -10.73 7.72
CA THR A 37 -8.62 -11.01 8.18
C THR A 37 -8.30 -12.49 8.28
N ASN A 38 -9.28 -13.37 8.00
CA ASN A 38 -9.09 -14.81 8.03
C ASN A 38 -8.49 -15.30 6.70
N LEU A 39 -7.18 -15.07 6.53
CA LEU A 39 -6.47 -15.46 5.32
C LEU A 39 -6.06 -16.95 5.41
N PRO A 40 -6.47 -17.80 4.46
CA PRO A 40 -6.03 -19.19 4.42
C PRO A 40 -4.50 -19.31 4.36
N PRO A 41 -3.91 -20.38 4.93
CA PRO A 41 -2.50 -20.69 4.72
C PRO A 41 -2.17 -20.75 3.23
N GLY A 42 -1.07 -20.12 2.82
CA GLY A 42 -0.66 -20.03 1.41
C GLY A 42 -1.30 -18.85 0.63
N SER A 43 -1.99 -17.94 1.31
CA SER A 43 -2.45 -16.69 0.69
C SER A 43 -1.28 -15.86 0.15
N ASN A 44 -1.45 -15.31 -1.06
CA ASN A 44 -0.46 -14.46 -1.71
C ASN A 44 -0.91 -13.00 -1.67
N LEU A 45 0.00 -12.09 -1.34
CA LEU A 45 -0.24 -10.65 -1.41
C LEU A 45 0.24 -10.11 -2.75
N TRP A 46 -0.69 -9.54 -3.51
CA TRP A 46 -0.38 -8.89 -4.78
C TRP A 46 -0.54 -7.38 -4.63
N LEU A 47 0.54 -6.64 -4.86
CA LEU A 47 0.48 -5.19 -5.02
C LEU A 47 0.35 -4.89 -6.51
N GLY A 48 -0.87 -4.55 -6.95
CA GLY A 48 -1.18 -4.31 -8.36
C GLY A 48 -2.27 -3.25 -8.54
N GLN A 49 -2.40 -2.78 -9.78
CA GLN A 49 -3.38 -1.78 -10.15
C GLN A 49 -4.61 -2.46 -10.79
N ARG A 50 -5.81 -2.21 -10.26
CA ARG A 50 -7.04 -2.87 -10.75
C ARG A 50 -7.64 -2.24 -12.02
N ASN A 51 -7.38 -0.97 -12.32
CA ASN A 51 -7.77 -0.35 -13.59
C ASN A 51 -6.81 0.76 -14.04
N GLN A 52 -6.72 1.02 -15.35
CA GLN A 52 -5.86 2.07 -15.94
C GLN A 52 -6.37 3.52 -15.72
N LYS A 53 -7.60 3.69 -15.23
CA LYS A 53 -8.31 4.98 -15.17
C LYS A 53 -7.95 5.84 -13.94
N HIS A 54 -7.41 5.27 -12.86
CA HIS A 54 -7.19 5.98 -11.58
C HIS A 54 -5.74 6.00 -11.04
N GLY A 55 -4.73 5.82 -11.89
CA GLY A 55 -3.33 6.09 -11.54
C GLY A 55 -2.41 4.93 -11.81
N LEU A 56 -1.40 5.17 -12.65
CA LEU A 56 -0.38 4.19 -13.03
C LEU A 56 0.55 3.90 -11.85
N PHE A 57 0.56 2.67 -11.35
CA PHE A 57 1.51 2.25 -10.32
C PHE A 57 2.79 1.71 -10.97
N LYS A 58 3.90 2.44 -10.81
CA LYS A 58 5.27 1.97 -11.14
C LYS A 58 6.07 1.86 -9.85
N ALA A 59 6.25 0.64 -9.34
CA ALA A 59 7.17 0.37 -8.24
C ALA A 59 8.50 -0.15 -8.79
N ASN A 60 9.60 0.38 -8.27
CA ASN A 60 10.91 -0.26 -8.38
C ASN A 60 11.11 -1.13 -7.13
N GLN A 61 11.21 -2.44 -7.32
CA GLN A 61 11.54 -3.39 -6.26
C GLN A 61 13.05 -3.28 -5.96
N LEU A 62 13.42 -2.81 -4.78
CA LEU A 62 14.77 -2.97 -4.25
C LEU A 62 14.87 -4.38 -3.68
N LYS A 63 15.70 -5.23 -4.30
CA LYS A 63 16.12 -6.50 -3.69
C LYS A 63 16.91 -6.17 -2.42
N LEU A 64 16.42 -6.61 -1.27
CA LEU A 64 17.26 -6.77 -0.09
C LEU A 64 18.27 -7.87 -0.42
N GLY A 65 19.53 -7.50 -0.56
CA GLY A 65 20.61 -8.48 -0.70
C GLY A 65 20.73 -9.27 0.59
N GLU A 66 20.77 -10.60 0.48
CA GLU A 66 21.24 -11.44 1.57
C GLU A 66 22.72 -11.08 1.82
N GLY A 67 23.01 -10.58 3.02
CA GLY A 67 24.38 -10.42 3.50
C GLY A 67 25.01 -11.80 3.65
N GLY A 68 26.18 -11.99 3.03
CA GLY A 68 26.97 -13.22 3.12
C GLY A 68 27.63 -13.44 4.46
#